data_AF-A0A7Y1SKL4-F1
#
_entry.id   AF-A0A7Y1SKL4-F1
#
_cell.length_a   1.000
_cell.length_b   1.000
_cell.length_c   1.000
_cell.angle_alpha   90.00
_cell.angle_beta   90.00
_cell.angle_gamma   90.00
#
_symmetry.space_group_name_H-M   'P 1'
#
loop_
_entity.id
_entity.type
_entity.pdbx_description
1 polymer ?
#
loop_
_entity_poly.entity_id
_entity_poly.type
_entity_poly.pdbx_seq_one_letter_code
_entity_poly.pdbx_strand_id
1 'polypeptide(L)'
;MKTAFITAVSAPLLFLSACASTPDPAEVCSAEWITPRAERAMDDFKKDTRSTFKSLKKVGEKVANGDQIGPLQMFSVMNSINKLGKTFENGRAMKDMRTLANTCDDPDLIKTAMTDFMREQGIEEKFINFLNGLQEYQKLLETGRRPDLKI
;
A
#
# COMPACT_ATOMS: atom_id res chain seq x y z
N MET A 1 -7.93 25.57 73.71
CA MET A 1 -8.23 25.50 72.27
C MET A 1 -7.38 24.41 71.66
N LYS A 2 -8.01 23.42 71.01
CA LYS A 2 -7.38 22.26 70.37
C LYS A 2 -6.73 22.70 69.06
N THR A 3 -5.45 22.40 68.85
CA THR A 3 -4.79 22.50 67.54
C THR A 3 -4.43 21.10 67.05
N ALA A 4 -4.67 20.90 65.75
CA ALA A 4 -5.05 19.65 65.13
C ALA A 4 -3.88 18.83 64.56
N PHE A 5 -4.22 17.57 64.30
CA PHE A 5 -3.44 16.45 63.78
C PHE A 5 -2.91 16.60 62.34
N ILE A 6 -1.66 16.14 62.15
CA ILE A 6 -1.12 15.15 61.19
C ILE A 6 -1.82 14.96 59.82
N THR A 7 -1.05 15.09 58.73
CA THR A 7 -0.70 14.06 57.71
C THR A 7 -0.54 14.68 56.31
N ALA A 8 0.71 14.73 55.84
CA ALA A 8 1.04 15.00 54.44
C ALA A 8 0.78 13.73 53.63
N VAL A 9 -0.27 13.72 52.81
CA VAL A 9 -0.55 12.65 51.83
C VAL A 9 0.15 13.03 50.53
N SER A 10 1.35 12.49 50.33
CA SER A 10 2.04 12.47 49.05
C SER A 10 1.36 11.43 48.15
N ALA A 11 0.54 11.91 47.21
CA ALA A 11 -0.06 11.08 46.17
C ALA A 11 0.98 10.76 45.08
N PRO A 12 1.40 9.49 44.90
CA PRO A 12 2.16 9.12 43.71
C PRO A 12 1.20 9.13 42.52
N LEU A 13 1.39 10.08 41.61
CA LEU A 13 0.88 10.01 40.25
C LEU A 13 1.48 8.75 39.61
N LEU A 14 0.74 7.65 39.66
CA LEU A 14 0.99 6.50 38.80
C LEU A 14 0.75 6.96 37.36
N PHE A 15 1.83 7.40 36.72
CA PHE A 15 1.93 7.37 35.28
C PHE A 15 1.72 5.92 34.86
N LEU A 16 0.47 5.57 34.58
CA LEU A 16 0.15 4.50 33.65
C LEU A 16 0.75 4.95 32.30
N SER A 17 2.06 4.76 32.17
CA SER A 17 2.64 4.38 30.89
C SER A 17 1.93 3.08 30.53
N ALA A 18 0.75 3.23 29.92
CA ALA A 18 0.36 2.29 28.90
C ALA A 18 1.49 2.36 27.88
N CYS A 19 2.52 1.56 28.10
CA CYS A 19 3.32 1.02 27.03
C CYS A 19 2.28 0.41 26.09
N ALA A 20 1.88 1.17 25.07
CA ALA A 20 1.27 0.62 23.89
C ALA A 20 2.30 -0.40 23.42
N SER A 21 2.13 -1.66 23.83
CA SER A 21 2.99 -2.75 23.44
C SER A 21 2.84 -2.84 21.94
N THR A 22 3.76 -2.19 21.22
CA THR A 22 3.97 -2.43 19.81
C THR A 22 4.20 -3.93 19.70
N PRO A 23 3.29 -4.67 19.05
CA PRO A 23 3.40 -6.12 19.00
C PRO A 23 4.76 -6.49 18.41
N ASP A 24 5.34 -7.58 18.90
CA ASP A 24 6.66 -8.06 18.47
C ASP A 24 6.67 -8.16 16.94
N PRO A 25 7.64 -7.56 16.23
CA PRO A 25 7.76 -7.71 14.78
C PRO A 25 7.63 -9.17 14.31
N ALA A 26 8.10 -10.15 15.09
CA ALA A 26 7.93 -11.57 14.74
C ALA A 26 6.45 -12.03 14.74
N GLU A 27 5.60 -11.49 15.62
CA GLU A 27 4.16 -11.75 15.64
C GLU A 27 3.43 -10.92 14.57
N VAL A 28 3.82 -9.66 14.40
CA VAL A 28 3.25 -8.71 13.41
C VAL A 28 3.54 -9.14 11.98
N CYS A 29 4.68 -9.78 11.75
CA CYS A 29 5.12 -10.22 10.44
C CYS A 29 4.75 -11.67 10.13
N SER A 30 3.97 -12.31 11.00
CA SER A 30 3.34 -13.58 10.69
C SER A 30 2.28 -13.41 9.60
N ALA A 31 2.14 -14.43 8.73
CA ALA A 31 1.11 -14.43 7.69
C ALA A 31 -0.31 -14.26 8.27
N GLU A 32 -0.57 -14.85 9.44
CA GLU A 32 -1.87 -14.73 10.13
C GLU A 32 -2.22 -13.29 10.52
N TRP A 33 -1.22 -12.47 10.82
CA TRP A 33 -1.43 -11.07 11.21
C TRP A 33 -1.45 -10.12 10.00
N ILE A 34 -0.56 -10.33 9.02
CA ILE A 34 -0.45 -9.52 7.81
C ILE A 34 -1.64 -9.73 6.88
N THR A 35 -1.97 -10.98 6.54
CA THR A 35 -2.94 -11.31 5.49
C THR A 35 -4.29 -10.60 5.65
N PRO A 36 -5.00 -10.67 6.79
CA PRO A 36 -6.31 -10.01 6.90
C PRO A 36 -6.24 -8.48 6.86
N ARG A 37 -5.09 -7.88 7.17
CA ARG A 37 -4.87 -6.43 7.11
C ARG A 37 -4.51 -6.00 5.70
N ALA A 38 -3.63 -6.76 5.04
CA ALA A 38 -3.28 -6.57 3.65
C ALA A 38 -4.52 -6.74 2.76
N GLU A 39 -5.30 -7.80 2.94
CA GLU A 39 -6.55 -8.04 2.21
C GLU A 39 -7.54 -6.87 2.38
N ARG A 40 -7.79 -6.42 3.62
CA ARG A 40 -8.67 -5.27 3.87
C ARG A 40 -8.15 -3.99 3.21
N ALA A 41 -6.85 -3.72 3.30
CA ALA A 41 -6.24 -2.58 2.63
C ALA A 41 -6.40 -2.69 1.10
N MET A 42 -6.23 -3.88 0.55
CA MET A 42 -6.35 -4.15 -0.88
C MET A 42 -7.81 -4.07 -1.36
N ASP A 43 -8.80 -4.39 -0.53
CA ASP A 43 -10.23 -4.22 -0.87
C ASP A 43 -10.64 -2.75 -1.00
N ASP A 44 -10.20 -1.89 -0.07
CA ASP A 44 -10.42 -0.45 -0.17
C ASP A 44 -9.70 0.11 -1.41
N PHE A 45 -8.46 -0.32 -1.62
CA PHE A 45 -7.68 0.04 -2.79
C PHE A 45 -8.35 -0.39 -4.10
N LYS A 46 -8.94 -1.60 -4.15
CA LYS A 46 -9.68 -2.11 -5.31
C LYS A 46 -10.84 -1.22 -5.67
N LYS A 47 -11.61 -0.78 -4.67
CA LYS A 47 -12.75 0.11 -4.89
C LYS A 47 -12.31 1.44 -5.50
N ASP A 48 -11.26 2.04 -4.96
CA ASP A 48 -10.75 3.35 -5.40
C ASP A 48 -10.06 3.30 -6.77
N THR A 49 -9.48 2.15 -7.12
CA THR A 49 -8.71 1.99 -8.37
C THR A 49 -9.44 1.22 -9.46
N ARG A 50 -10.67 0.76 -9.23
CA ARG A 50 -11.47 -0.04 -10.19
C ARG A 50 -11.46 0.51 -11.61
N SER A 51 -11.67 1.82 -11.77
CA SER A 51 -11.71 2.47 -13.09
C SER A 51 -10.34 2.47 -13.79
N THR A 52 -9.27 2.60 -13.01
CA THR A 52 -7.88 2.57 -13.47
C THR A 52 -7.50 1.16 -13.92
N PHE A 53 -7.78 0.15 -13.11
CA PHE A 53 -7.54 -1.25 -13.48
C PHE A 53 -8.39 -1.70 -14.67
N LYS A 54 -9.61 -1.21 -14.81
CA LYS A 54 -10.41 -1.44 -16.02
C LYS A 54 -9.74 -0.87 -17.28
N SER A 55 -9.06 0.26 -17.18
CA SER A 55 -8.33 0.86 -18.30
C SER A 55 -7.06 0.07 -18.62
N LEU A 56 -6.30 -0.31 -17.60
CA LEU A 56 -5.12 -1.17 -17.74
C LEU A 56 -5.48 -2.54 -18.35
N LYS A 57 -6.54 -3.18 -17.88
CA LYS A 57 -7.03 -4.45 -18.41
C LYS A 57 -7.34 -4.36 -19.91
N LYS A 58 -8.02 -3.31 -20.37
CA LYS A 58 -8.31 -3.11 -21.80
C LYS A 58 -7.05 -2.97 -22.66
N VAL A 59 -6.01 -2.33 -22.12
CA VAL A 59 -4.73 -2.25 -22.83
C VAL A 59 -4.02 -3.61 -22.80
N GLY A 60 -4.04 -4.28 -21.66
CA GLY A 60 -3.47 -5.62 -21.48
C GLY A 60 -4.08 -6.67 -22.40
N GLU A 61 -5.40 -6.66 -22.60
CA GLU A 61 -6.10 -7.53 -23.55
C GLU A 61 -5.56 -7.38 -24.98
N LYS A 62 -5.27 -6.15 -25.42
CA LYS A 62 -4.66 -5.89 -26.73
C LYS A 62 -3.24 -6.47 -26.82
N VAL A 63 -2.42 -6.23 -25.80
CA VAL A 63 -1.03 -6.73 -25.73
C VAL A 63 -0.98 -8.26 -25.69
N ALA A 64 -1.94 -8.89 -25.00
CA ALA A 64 -2.09 -10.34 -24.94
C ALA A 64 -2.45 -10.92 -26.31
N ASN A 65 -3.30 -10.24 -27.08
CA ASN A 65 -3.66 -10.61 -28.46
C ASN A 65 -2.53 -10.37 -29.49
N GLY A 66 -1.36 -9.88 -29.06
CA GLY A 66 -0.20 -9.67 -29.92
C GLY A 66 -0.04 -8.25 -30.46
N ASP A 67 -0.94 -7.33 -30.11
CA ASP A 67 -0.84 -5.93 -30.53
C ASP A 67 0.38 -5.26 -29.88
N GLN A 68 1.06 -4.41 -30.64
CA GLN A 68 2.05 -3.49 -30.08
C GLN A 68 1.36 -2.32 -29.37
N ILE A 69 1.97 -1.84 -28.29
CA ILE A 69 1.49 -0.65 -27.57
C ILE A 69 1.82 0.58 -28.42
N GLY A 70 0.80 1.15 -29.06
CA GLY A 70 0.90 2.43 -29.76
C GLY A 70 0.96 3.63 -28.81
N PRO A 71 1.22 4.85 -29.34
CA PRO A 71 1.37 6.06 -28.52
C PRO A 71 0.15 6.39 -27.66
N LEU A 72 -1.07 6.18 -28.17
CA LEU A 72 -2.31 6.44 -27.43
C LEU A 72 -2.52 5.44 -26.29
N GLN A 73 -2.19 4.16 -26.52
CA GLN A 73 -2.21 3.13 -25.50
C GLN A 73 -1.18 3.43 -24.41
N MET A 74 0.03 3.82 -24.79
CA MET A 74 1.08 4.21 -23.85
C MET A 74 0.66 5.41 -22.99
N PHE A 75 0.08 6.44 -23.61
CA PHE A 75 -0.50 7.57 -22.87
C PHE A 75 -1.58 7.13 -21.88
N SER A 76 -2.45 6.19 -22.27
CA SER A 76 -3.47 5.62 -21.38
C SER A 76 -2.85 4.88 -20.19
N VAL A 77 -1.78 4.12 -20.42
CA VAL A 77 -1.01 3.46 -19.36
C VAL A 77 -0.39 4.49 -18.41
N MET A 78 0.29 5.50 -18.93
CA MET A 78 0.93 6.54 -18.11
C MET A 78 -0.09 7.34 -17.30
N ASN A 79 -1.23 7.70 -17.89
CA ASN A 79 -2.33 8.33 -17.15
C ASN A 79 -2.91 7.41 -16.07
N SER A 80 -2.95 6.10 -16.32
CA SER A 80 -3.38 5.11 -15.33
C SER A 80 -2.36 5.00 -14.18
N ILE A 81 -1.06 4.94 -14.47
CA ILE A 81 0.01 4.96 -13.46
C ILE A 81 -0.05 6.25 -12.65
N ASN A 82 -0.29 7.40 -13.26
CA ASN A 82 -0.45 8.68 -12.57
C ASN A 82 -1.62 8.66 -11.58
N LYS A 83 -2.76 8.09 -12.00
CA LYS A 83 -3.95 7.93 -11.15
C LYS A 83 -3.70 6.94 -10.02
N LEU A 84 -3.01 5.83 -10.29
CA LEU A 84 -2.55 4.91 -9.25
C LEU A 84 -1.64 5.63 -8.26
N GLY A 85 -0.71 6.45 -8.74
CA GLY A 85 0.14 7.31 -7.93
C GLY A 85 -0.63 8.17 -6.96
N LYS A 86 -1.70 8.83 -7.42
CA LYS A 86 -2.58 9.61 -6.55
C LYS A 86 -3.22 8.75 -5.45
N THR A 87 -3.67 7.55 -5.76
CA THR A 87 -4.24 6.63 -4.75
C THR A 87 -3.16 6.07 -3.81
N PHE A 88 -1.95 5.81 -4.31
CA PHE A 88 -0.81 5.37 -3.50
C PHE A 88 -0.34 6.45 -2.51
N GLU A 89 -0.30 7.70 -2.93
CA GLU A 89 0.11 8.82 -2.08
C GLU A 89 -0.91 9.11 -0.98
N ASN A 90 -2.20 9.14 -1.36
CA ASN A 90 -3.26 9.63 -0.50
C ASN A 90 -4.04 8.53 0.23
N GLY A 91 -4.02 7.31 -0.31
CA GLY A 91 -4.79 6.17 0.19
C GLY A 91 -4.23 5.62 1.50
N ARG A 92 -5.12 5.35 2.45
CA ARG A 92 -4.77 4.75 3.75
C ARG A 92 -4.18 3.35 3.57
N ALA A 93 -4.81 2.54 2.74
CA ALA A 93 -4.35 1.19 2.38
C ALA A 93 -2.85 1.11 2.06
N MET A 94 -2.35 2.03 1.23
CA MET A 94 -0.95 2.00 0.80
C MET A 94 0.02 2.57 1.82
N LYS A 95 -0.45 3.43 2.73
CA LYS A 95 0.33 3.85 3.90
C LYS A 95 0.48 2.69 4.88
N ASP A 96 -0.59 1.94 5.10
CA ASP A 96 -0.59 0.78 5.99
C ASP A 96 0.35 -0.30 5.45
N MET A 97 0.26 -0.64 4.16
CA MET A 97 1.16 -1.61 3.52
C MET A 97 2.64 -1.21 3.56
N ARG A 98 2.99 0.08 3.45
CA ARG A 98 4.38 0.55 3.63
C ARG A 98 4.84 0.40 5.07
N THR A 99 3.94 0.64 6.01
CA THR A 99 4.25 0.46 7.43
C THR A 99 4.53 -1.02 7.71
N LEU A 100 3.75 -1.93 7.13
CA LEU A 100 3.99 -3.37 7.19
C LEU A 100 5.33 -3.75 6.55
N ALA A 101 5.57 -3.33 5.30
CA ALA A 101 6.82 -3.59 4.59
C ALA A 101 8.05 -3.16 5.41
N ASN A 102 8.01 -1.96 5.99
CA ASN A 102 9.10 -1.45 6.84
C ASN A 102 9.22 -2.18 8.18
N THR A 103 8.10 -2.57 8.79
CA THR A 103 8.10 -3.29 10.08
C THR A 103 8.66 -4.70 9.92
N CYS A 104 8.44 -5.31 8.76
CA CYS A 104 8.82 -6.68 8.44
C CYS A 104 10.11 -6.81 7.64
N ASP A 105 10.77 -5.68 7.33
CA ASP A 105 11.95 -5.62 6.46
C ASP A 105 11.74 -6.36 5.12
N ASP A 106 10.51 -6.24 4.57
CA ASP A 106 10.09 -6.87 3.33
C ASP A 106 9.79 -5.79 2.27
N PRO A 107 10.80 -5.33 1.52
CA PRO A 107 10.62 -4.32 0.48
C PRO A 107 9.82 -4.82 -0.73
N ASP A 108 9.72 -6.13 -0.93
CA ASP A 108 9.00 -6.74 -2.05
C ASP A 108 7.52 -6.98 -1.72
N LEU A 109 7.08 -6.81 -0.48
CA LEU A 109 5.69 -7.00 -0.03
C LEU A 109 4.68 -6.26 -0.92
N ILE A 110 4.91 -4.96 -1.17
CA ILE A 110 4.01 -4.12 -1.95
C ILE A 110 3.99 -4.56 -3.42
N LYS A 111 5.15 -4.90 -3.97
CA LYS A 111 5.29 -5.35 -5.36
C LYS A 111 4.59 -6.70 -5.57
N THR A 112 4.76 -7.62 -4.64
CA THR A 112 4.10 -8.93 -4.65
C THR A 112 2.58 -8.76 -4.54
N ALA A 113 2.12 -8.03 -3.53
CA ALA A 113 0.69 -7.76 -3.33
C ALA A 113 0.06 -7.08 -4.56
N MET A 114 0.76 -6.14 -5.20
CA MET A 114 0.26 -5.47 -6.39
C MET A 114 0.23 -6.39 -7.62
N THR A 115 1.21 -7.26 -7.75
CA THR A 115 1.28 -8.27 -8.82
C THR A 115 0.13 -9.25 -8.70
N ASP A 116 -0.12 -9.78 -7.50
CA ASP A 116 -1.22 -10.70 -7.25
C ASP A 116 -2.57 -10.01 -7.44
N PHE A 117 -2.69 -8.77 -6.97
CA PHE A 117 -3.89 -7.96 -7.22
C PHE A 117 -4.18 -7.76 -8.71
N MET A 118 -3.15 -7.50 -9.54
CA MET A 118 -3.31 -7.41 -10.99
C MET A 118 -3.86 -8.71 -11.59
N ARG A 119 -3.33 -9.86 -11.15
CA ARG A 119 -3.81 -11.19 -11.58
C ARG A 119 -5.28 -11.40 -11.20
N GLU A 120 -5.65 -11.04 -9.97
CA GLU A 120 -7.04 -11.11 -9.51
C GLU A 120 -7.99 -10.18 -10.29
N GLN A 121 -7.49 -9.03 -10.76
CA GLN A 121 -8.26 -8.14 -11.64
C GLN A 121 -8.37 -8.67 -13.08
N GLY A 122 -7.75 -9.81 -13.38
CA GLY A 122 -7.71 -10.43 -14.70
C GLY A 122 -6.83 -9.65 -15.67
N ILE A 123 -5.73 -9.08 -15.19
CA ILE A 123 -4.68 -8.54 -16.05
C ILE A 123 -3.72 -9.67 -16.41
N GLU A 124 -3.47 -9.81 -17.71
CA GLU A 124 -2.60 -10.85 -18.28
C GLU A 124 -1.13 -10.71 -17.86
N GLU A 125 -0.45 -11.82 -17.62
CA GLU A 125 0.92 -11.85 -17.09
C GLU A 125 1.92 -11.13 -18.00
N LYS A 126 1.72 -11.22 -19.33
CA LYS A 126 2.55 -10.49 -20.30
C LYS A 126 2.47 -8.97 -20.09
N PHE A 127 1.29 -8.45 -19.76
CA PHE A 127 1.10 -7.02 -19.51
C PHE A 127 1.57 -6.62 -18.11
N ILE A 128 1.42 -7.49 -17.11
CA ILE A 128 2.03 -7.33 -15.79
C ILE A 128 3.55 -7.18 -15.92
N ASN A 129 4.20 -8.06 -16.68
CA ASN A 129 5.64 -8.00 -16.93
C ASN A 129 6.05 -6.71 -17.66
N PHE A 130 5.24 -6.25 -18.61
CA PHE A 130 5.43 -4.94 -19.24
C PHE A 130 5.39 -3.81 -18.21
N LEU A 131 4.37 -3.76 -17.35
CA LEU A 131 4.27 -2.74 -16.30
C LEU A 131 5.44 -2.80 -15.32
N ASN A 132 5.82 -4.01 -14.90
CA ASN A 132 6.98 -4.26 -14.04
C ASN A 132 8.30 -3.83 -14.69
N GLY A 133 8.37 -3.72 -16.02
CA GLY A 133 9.51 -3.15 -16.75
C GLY A 133 9.52 -1.63 -16.86
N LEU A 134 8.44 -0.93 -16.47
CA LEU A 134 8.36 0.53 -16.51
C LEU A 134 9.01 1.14 -15.27
N GLN A 135 9.99 2.02 -15.47
CA GLN A 135 10.71 2.67 -14.37
C GLN A 135 9.76 3.52 -13.50
N GLU A 136 8.76 4.16 -14.11
CA GLU A 136 7.76 4.97 -13.43
C GLU A 136 6.88 4.13 -12.50
N TYR A 137 6.57 2.91 -12.92
CA TYR A 137 5.78 1.98 -12.13
C TYR A 137 6.60 1.41 -10.97
N GLN A 138 7.85 1.01 -11.22
CA GLN A 138 8.76 0.57 -10.15
C GLN A 138 8.95 1.66 -9.08
N LYS A 139 9.25 2.89 -9.50
CA LYS A 139 9.38 4.04 -8.59
C LYS A 139 8.11 4.29 -7.79
N LEU A 140 6.94 4.13 -8.41
CA LEU A 140 5.66 4.26 -7.72
C LEU A 140 5.53 3.22 -6.60
N LEU A 141 5.86 1.96 -6.86
CA LEU A 141 5.79 0.90 -5.86
C LEU A 141 6.77 1.12 -4.71
N GLU A 142 8.00 1.51 -5.02
CA GLU A 142 9.07 1.74 -4.05
C GLU A 142 8.83 2.98 -3.17
N THR A 143 8.55 4.12 -3.80
CA THR A 143 8.48 5.41 -3.09
C THR A 143 7.08 5.71 -2.58
N GLY A 144 6.07 5.06 -3.15
CA GLY A 144 4.68 5.40 -2.93
C GLY A 144 4.26 6.76 -3.48
N ARG A 145 5.15 7.42 -4.23
CA ARG A 145 4.93 8.72 -4.83
C ARG A 145 4.58 8.58 -6.29
N ARG A 146 3.78 9.51 -6.75
CA ARG A 146 3.40 9.65 -8.14
C ARG A 146 4.65 9.93 -8.96
N PRO A 147 4.87 9.20 -10.07
CA PRO A 147 6.01 9.46 -10.93
C PRO A 147 5.88 10.85 -11.57
N ASP A 148 7.02 11.55 -11.69
CA ASP A 148 7.10 12.80 -12.45
C ASP A 148 7.07 12.47 -13.95
N LEU A 149 5.86 12.38 -14.48
CA LEU A 149 5.63 12.12 -15.88
C LEU A 149 5.89 13.40 -16.66
N LYS A 150 7.04 13.46 -17.35
CA LYS A 150 7.31 14.48 -18.36
C LYS A 150 6.52 14.11 -19.63
N ILE A 151 5.24 14.50 -19.64
CA ILE A 151 4.36 14.32 -20.81
C ILE A 151 4.34 15.60 -21.63
#